data_AF-A0A7X3RC85-F1
#
_entry.id   AF-A0A7X3RC85-F1
#
_cell.length_a   1.000
_cell.length_b   1.000
_cell.length_c   1.000
_cell.angle_alpha   90.00
_cell.angle_beta   90.00
_cell.angle_gamma   90.00
#
_symmetry.space_group_name_H-M   'P 1'
#
loop_
_entity.id
_entity.type
_entity.pdbx_description
1 polymer ?
#
loop_
_entity_poly.entity_id
_entity_poly.type
_entity_poly.pdbx_seq_one_letter_code
_entity_poly.pdbx_strand_id
1 'polypeptide(L)'
;MRLLLIIALLFFSLHASFAQEAENNIETTEKTAETEQQVKLASPIGAMVRSAFVPGWGQFYSGSYYRGSLTVLGIGGSIIGALLAQNSFNDRYRVYESMVWSGFHSEKDILASYEYANQRFKLRTFFMYTGVGIWLYSLIDSYVSAHFNNATTLIQSIEQDARDIENLENLGIEIGATPTRLYLGIVKTF
;
A
#
# COMPACT_ATOMS: atom_id res chain seq x y z
N MET A 1 -9.53 -22.87 14.79
CA MET A 1 -10.59 -22.06 14.15
C MET A 1 -10.89 -20.75 14.88
N ARG A 2 -10.89 -20.69 16.23
CA ARG A 2 -11.14 -19.44 16.99
C ARG A 2 -10.16 -18.30 16.68
N LEU A 3 -8.87 -18.60 16.47
CA LEU A 3 -7.85 -17.59 16.17
C LEU A 3 -8.03 -16.93 14.79
N LEU A 4 -8.47 -17.70 13.78
CA LEU A 4 -8.78 -17.17 12.44
C LEU A 4 -10.01 -16.27 12.44
N LEU A 5 -11.02 -16.59 13.26
CA LEU A 5 -12.20 -15.74 13.46
C LEU A 5 -11.85 -14.41 14.12
N ILE A 6 -10.94 -14.40 15.09
CA ILE A 6 -10.50 -13.18 15.77
C ILE A 6 -9.71 -12.28 14.81
N ILE A 7 -8.84 -12.85 13.97
CA ILE A 7 -8.10 -12.09 12.95
C ILE A 7 -9.06 -11.51 11.91
N ALA A 8 -10.04 -12.29 11.43
CA ALA A 8 -11.05 -11.80 10.50
C ALA A 8 -11.92 -10.68 11.11
N LEU A 9 -12.27 -10.77 12.39
CA LEU A 9 -13.04 -9.73 13.10
C LEU A 9 -12.22 -8.42 13.27
N LEU A 10 -10.92 -8.53 13.56
CA LEU A 10 -10.02 -7.37 13.69
C LEU A 10 -9.84 -6.63 12.35
N PHE A 11 -9.78 -7.35 11.23
CA PHE A 11 -9.74 -6.74 9.89
C PHE A 11 -11.07 -6.06 9.51
N PHE A 12 -12.21 -6.56 9.99
CA PHE A 12 -13.52 -5.94 9.74
C PHE A 12 -13.71 -4.64 10.55
N SER A 13 -13.21 -4.59 11.79
CA SER A 13 -13.29 -3.38 12.63
C SER A 13 -12.43 -2.21 12.15
N LEU A 14 -11.38 -2.48 11.36
CA LEU A 14 -10.55 -1.40 10.79
C LEU A 14 -11.30 -0.59 9.72
N HIS A 15 -12.29 -1.17 9.02
CA HIS A 15 -13.04 -0.47 7.98
C HIS A 15 -14.00 0.58 8.52
N ALA A 16 -14.51 0.40 9.75
CA ALA A 16 -15.48 1.33 10.35
C ALA A 16 -14.87 2.69 10.75
N SER A 17 -13.55 2.76 10.91
CA SER A 17 -12.88 3.99 11.36
C SER A 17 -12.41 4.91 10.21
N PHE A 18 -12.47 4.47 8.95
CA PHE A 18 -11.99 5.23 7.79
C PHE A 18 -13.04 6.13 7.12
N ALA A 19 -14.30 6.12 7.60
CA ALA A 19 -15.38 6.92 7.04
C ALA A 19 -15.55 8.30 7.72
N GLN A 20 -14.82 8.60 8.80
CA GLN A 20 -15.12 9.74 9.68
C GLN A 20 -14.13 10.92 9.59
N GLU A 21 -13.26 10.98 8.58
CA GLU A 21 -12.27 12.07 8.41
C GLU A 21 -12.70 13.15 7.38
N ALA A 22 -13.99 13.24 7.05
CA ALA A 22 -14.50 14.20 6.06
C ALA A 22 -15.32 15.36 6.67
N GLU A 23 -15.47 15.45 8.00
CA GLU A 23 -16.33 16.47 8.62
C GLU A 23 -15.80 16.93 9.98
N ASN A 24 -14.72 17.74 9.98
CA ASN A 24 -14.42 18.59 11.13
C ASN A 24 -13.71 19.87 10.68
N ASN A 25 -14.51 20.86 10.27
CA ASN A 25 -14.04 22.23 10.11
C ASN A 25 -14.02 22.89 11.49
N ILE A 26 -12.83 23.16 12.02
CA ILE A 26 -12.63 24.16 13.07
C ILE A 26 -11.80 25.28 12.46
N GLU A 27 -12.45 26.43 12.37
CA GLU A 27 -11.89 27.73 12.03
C GLU A 27 -10.63 28.01 12.85
N THR A 28 -9.57 28.45 12.18
CA THR A 28 -8.54 29.26 12.83
C THR A 28 -8.20 30.42 11.92
N THR A 29 -8.39 31.59 12.53
CA THR A 29 -8.29 32.95 12.02
C THR A 29 -7.03 33.26 11.23
N GLU A 30 -7.26 34.07 10.20
CA GLU A 30 -6.36 34.80 9.32
C GLU A 30 -4.94 35.04 9.82
N LYS A 31 -3.98 34.62 8.99
CA LYS A 31 -2.73 35.35 8.80
C LYS A 31 -2.48 35.51 7.31
N THR A 32 -2.77 36.70 6.81
CA THR A 32 -2.46 37.20 5.48
C THR A 32 -0.96 37.05 5.21
N ALA A 33 -0.60 36.01 4.48
CA ALA A 33 0.59 35.95 3.67
C ALA A 33 0.15 35.20 2.42
N GLU A 34 0.27 35.84 1.26
CA GLU A 34 0.06 35.26 -0.07
C GLU A 34 0.78 33.91 -0.14
N THR A 35 0.04 32.84 0.15
CA THR A 35 0.56 31.49 0.13
C THR A 35 0.10 30.94 -1.18
N GLU A 36 0.95 31.02 -2.20
CA GLU A 36 0.87 30.09 -3.32
C GLU A 36 0.68 28.70 -2.71
N GLN A 37 -0.50 28.10 -2.87
CA GLN A 37 -0.79 26.76 -2.40
C GLN A 37 0.15 25.81 -3.15
N GLN A 38 1.35 25.61 -2.61
CA GLN A 38 2.33 24.74 -3.25
C GLN A 38 1.81 23.30 -3.16
N VAL A 39 1.43 22.77 -4.32
CA VAL A 39 0.98 21.40 -4.48
C VAL A 39 2.04 20.45 -3.91
N LYS A 40 1.71 19.76 -2.82
CA LYS A 40 2.64 18.85 -2.14
C LYS A 40 2.71 17.52 -2.91
N LEU A 41 3.82 17.29 -3.59
CA LEU A 41 4.08 16.06 -4.34
C LEU A 41 4.87 15.04 -3.52
N ALA A 42 4.57 13.76 -3.71
CA ALA A 42 5.31 12.65 -3.09
C ALA A 42 6.60 12.36 -3.88
N SER A 43 7.71 12.08 -3.19
CA SER A 43 8.94 11.66 -3.85
C SER A 43 8.84 10.19 -4.33
N PRO A 44 8.96 9.87 -5.64
CA PRO A 44 8.86 8.49 -6.11
C PRO A 44 9.98 7.58 -5.63
N ILE A 45 11.22 8.09 -5.61
CA ILE A 45 12.36 7.37 -5.03
C ILE A 45 12.18 7.24 -3.51
N GLY A 46 11.68 8.29 -2.85
CA GLY A 46 11.36 8.25 -1.42
C GLY A 46 10.29 7.21 -1.08
N ALA A 47 9.30 7.01 -1.95
CA ALA A 47 8.29 5.97 -1.80
C ALA A 47 8.92 4.57 -1.93
N MET A 48 9.72 4.35 -2.98
CA MET A 48 10.42 3.08 -3.20
C MET A 48 11.32 2.67 -2.03
N VAL A 49 12.13 3.61 -1.51
CA VAL A 49 13.02 3.34 -0.37
C VAL A 49 12.23 2.93 0.87
N ARG A 50 11.09 3.59 1.15
CA ARG A 50 10.22 3.20 2.27
C ARG A 50 9.68 1.78 2.11
N SER A 51 9.25 1.41 0.90
CA SER A 51 8.81 0.03 0.59
C SER A 51 9.93 -1.00 0.73
N ALA A 52 11.19 -0.62 0.46
CA ALA A 52 12.32 -1.50 0.65
C ALA A 52 12.52 -1.87 2.13
N PHE A 53 12.36 -0.90 3.05
CA PHE A 53 12.41 -1.15 4.49
C PHE A 53 11.17 -1.87 5.02
N VAL A 54 9.99 -1.40 4.63
CA VAL A 54 8.71 -1.98 5.06
C VAL A 54 7.82 -2.12 3.82
N PRO A 55 7.59 -3.35 3.33
CA PRO A 55 6.80 -3.56 2.12
C PRO A 55 5.41 -2.91 2.23
N GLY A 56 5.08 -2.10 1.23
CA GLY A 56 3.83 -1.35 1.14
C GLY A 56 3.87 0.05 1.75
N TRP A 57 4.87 0.41 2.56
CA TRP A 57 4.95 1.76 3.16
C TRP A 57 5.06 2.87 2.12
N GLY A 58 5.76 2.65 1.00
CA GLY A 58 5.81 3.64 -0.08
C GLY A 58 4.45 3.93 -0.71
N GLN A 59 3.58 2.92 -0.81
CA GLN A 59 2.21 3.09 -1.33
C GLN A 59 1.35 3.89 -0.35
N PHE A 60 1.51 3.67 0.95
CA PHE A 60 0.87 4.51 1.98
C PHE A 60 1.37 5.96 1.93
N TYR A 61 2.68 6.15 1.79
CA TYR A 61 3.29 7.47 1.69
C TYR A 61 2.82 8.25 0.45
N SER A 62 2.59 7.57 -0.68
CA SER A 62 2.09 8.23 -1.88
C SER A 62 0.58 8.53 -1.82
N GLY A 63 -0.18 7.92 -0.91
CA GLY A 63 -1.65 8.02 -0.84
C GLY A 63 -2.41 6.83 -1.49
N SER A 64 -1.69 5.81 -1.98
CA SER A 64 -2.27 4.59 -2.57
C SER A 64 -2.55 3.52 -1.51
N TYR A 65 -3.40 3.85 -0.53
CA TYR A 65 -3.71 2.99 0.64
C TYR A 65 -4.19 1.58 0.28
N TYR A 66 -4.98 1.44 -0.78
CA TYR A 66 -5.50 0.14 -1.22
C TYR A 66 -4.38 -0.79 -1.71
N ARG A 67 -3.41 -0.25 -2.48
CA ARG A 67 -2.23 -1.00 -2.94
C ARG A 67 -1.32 -1.37 -1.77
N GLY A 68 -1.13 -0.41 -0.86
CA GLY A 68 -0.46 -0.61 0.44
C GLY A 68 -1.00 -1.82 1.19
N SER A 69 -2.32 -1.84 1.36
CA SER A 69 -3.03 -2.89 2.10
C SER A 69 -2.89 -4.25 1.43
N LEU A 70 -3.02 -4.32 0.10
CA LEU A 70 -2.83 -5.58 -0.65
C LEU A 70 -1.41 -6.13 -0.52
N THR A 71 -0.40 -5.26 -0.56
CA THR A 71 1.00 -5.65 -0.36
C THR A 71 1.21 -6.23 1.03
N VAL A 72 0.72 -5.55 2.07
CA VAL A 72 0.85 -5.99 3.47
C VAL A 72 0.14 -7.33 3.68
N LEU A 73 -1.08 -7.49 3.13
CA LEU A 73 -1.81 -8.75 3.18
C LEU A 73 -1.08 -9.88 2.45
N GLY A 74 -0.51 -9.59 1.28
CA GLY A 74 0.27 -10.55 0.50
C GLY A 74 1.51 -11.03 1.25
N ILE A 75 2.32 -10.10 1.77
CA ILE A 75 3.51 -10.42 2.58
C ILE A 75 3.12 -11.15 3.86
N GLY A 76 2.10 -10.66 4.58
CA GLY A 76 1.60 -11.30 5.80
C GLY A 76 1.14 -12.72 5.56
N GLY A 77 0.38 -12.95 4.47
CA GLY A 77 -0.06 -14.27 4.03
C GLY A 77 1.12 -15.19 3.70
N SER A 78 2.13 -14.69 2.98
CA SER A 78 3.36 -15.43 2.69
C SER A 78 4.14 -15.81 3.95
N ILE A 79 4.30 -14.89 4.90
CA ILE A 79 5.01 -15.16 6.17
C ILE A 79 4.25 -16.21 6.98
N ILE A 80 2.94 -16.03 7.18
CA ILE A 80 2.11 -16.98 7.92
C ILE A 80 2.14 -18.35 7.24
N GLY A 81 1.98 -18.39 5.92
CA GLY A 81 2.05 -19.62 5.13
C GLY A 81 3.40 -20.33 5.27
N ALA A 82 4.51 -19.60 5.23
CA ALA A 82 5.85 -20.15 5.43
C ALA A 82 6.03 -20.72 6.84
N LEU A 83 5.56 -20.02 7.89
CA LEU A 83 5.63 -20.51 9.28
C LEU A 83 4.81 -21.79 9.49
N LEU A 84 3.58 -21.84 8.97
CA LEU A 84 2.73 -23.02 9.07
C LEU A 84 3.35 -24.20 8.30
N ALA A 85 3.89 -23.95 7.11
CA ALA A 85 4.56 -24.97 6.31
C ALA A 85 5.86 -25.45 6.98
N GLN A 86 6.62 -24.57 7.63
CA GLN A 86 7.83 -24.93 8.38
C GLN A 86 7.50 -25.81 9.59
N ASN A 87 6.46 -25.49 10.35
CA ASN A 87 6.03 -26.32 11.47
C ASN A 87 5.58 -27.71 10.96
N SER A 88 4.78 -27.74 9.89
CA SER A 88 4.36 -28.99 9.26
C SER A 88 5.54 -29.81 8.72
N PHE A 89 6.55 -29.15 8.15
CA PHE A 89 7.80 -29.79 7.72
C PHE A 89 8.53 -30.42 8.90
N ASN A 90 8.76 -29.67 9.98
CA ASN A 90 9.47 -30.16 11.16
C ASN A 90 8.80 -31.40 11.76
N ASP A 91 7.47 -31.39 11.87
CA ASP A 91 6.72 -32.53 12.41
C ASP A 91 6.89 -33.79 11.55
N ARG A 92 6.86 -33.64 10.23
CA ARG A 92 6.98 -34.77 9.29
C ARG A 92 8.40 -35.24 9.11
N TYR A 93 9.35 -34.32 9.17
CA TYR A 93 10.76 -34.64 9.13
C TYR A 93 11.18 -35.44 10.37
N ARG A 94 10.67 -35.10 11.56
CA ARG A 94 10.90 -35.87 12.79
C ARG A 94 10.35 -37.30 12.71
N VAL A 95 9.21 -37.50 12.05
CA VAL A 95 8.66 -38.86 11.81
C VAL A 95 9.60 -39.64 10.89
N TYR A 96 9.99 -39.05 9.76
CA TYR A 96 10.97 -39.64 8.86
C TYR A 96 12.27 -40.02 9.58
N GLU A 97 12.83 -39.10 10.37
CA GLU A 97 14.05 -39.31 11.15
C GLU A 97 13.89 -40.49 12.12
N SER A 98 12.78 -40.56 12.86
CA SER A 98 12.51 -41.68 13.77
C SER A 98 12.41 -43.03 13.06
N MET A 99 11.86 -43.08 11.85
CA MET A 99 11.78 -44.31 11.06
C MET A 99 13.17 -44.79 10.64
N VAL A 100 14.02 -43.89 10.17
CA VAL A 100 15.41 -44.18 9.79
C VAL A 100 16.20 -44.73 10.98
N TRP A 101 16.10 -44.09 12.15
CA TRP A 101 16.86 -44.51 13.33
C TRP A 101 16.33 -45.80 13.99
N SER A 102 15.04 -46.10 13.87
CA SER A 102 14.46 -47.32 14.43
C SER A 102 14.94 -48.60 13.73
N GLY A 103 15.32 -48.53 12.45
CA GLY A 103 15.81 -49.69 11.68
C GLY A 103 14.78 -50.79 11.38
N PHE A 104 13.54 -50.66 11.85
CA PHE A 104 12.48 -51.67 11.70
C PHE A 104 11.52 -51.41 10.53
N HIS A 105 11.74 -50.37 9.72
CA HIS A 105 10.84 -49.96 8.63
C HIS A 105 11.37 -50.38 7.26
N SER A 106 10.46 -50.64 6.31
CA SER A 106 10.85 -50.93 4.93
C SER A 106 11.40 -49.67 4.25
N GLU A 107 12.29 -49.85 3.27
CA GLU A 107 12.83 -48.74 2.47
C GLU A 107 11.70 -47.91 1.83
N LYS A 108 10.63 -48.57 1.39
CA LYS A 108 9.46 -47.92 0.79
C LYS A 108 8.75 -46.99 1.79
N ASP A 109 8.63 -47.39 3.04
CA ASP A 109 7.97 -46.58 4.07
C ASP A 109 8.82 -45.36 4.44
N ILE A 110 10.14 -45.54 4.53
CA ILE A 110 11.10 -44.46 4.77
C ILE A 110 11.04 -43.45 3.63
N LEU A 111 11.05 -43.91 2.38
CA LEU A 111 10.96 -43.05 1.20
C LEU A 111 9.64 -42.28 1.16
N ALA A 112 8.51 -42.95 1.43
CA ALA A 112 7.20 -42.30 1.47
C ALA A 112 7.14 -41.20 2.56
N SER A 113 7.70 -41.45 3.74
CA SER A 113 7.78 -40.46 4.81
C SER A 113 8.66 -39.26 4.43
N TYR A 114 9.80 -39.52 3.77
CA TYR A 114 10.68 -38.47 3.25
C TYR A 114 9.97 -37.63 2.19
N GLU A 115 9.29 -38.24 1.22
CA GLU A 115 8.56 -37.54 0.17
C GLU A 115 7.49 -36.62 0.76
N TYR A 116 6.77 -37.09 1.78
CA TYR A 116 5.77 -36.29 2.47
C TYR A 116 6.38 -35.08 3.19
N ALA A 117 7.51 -35.25 3.88
CA ALA A 117 8.25 -34.13 4.47
C ALA A 117 8.74 -33.16 3.37
N ASN A 118 9.28 -33.67 2.27
CA ASN A 118 9.77 -32.87 1.15
C ASN A 118 8.66 -32.04 0.49
N GLN A 119 7.43 -32.54 0.41
CA GLN A 119 6.28 -31.75 -0.06
C GLN A 119 6.03 -30.53 0.84
N ARG A 120 6.15 -30.66 2.17
CA ARG A 120 6.02 -29.53 3.11
C ARG A 120 7.18 -28.55 3.00
N PHE A 121 8.39 -29.05 2.77
CA PHE A 121 9.55 -28.21 2.47
C PHE A 121 9.33 -27.36 1.20
N LYS A 122 8.84 -27.96 0.12
CA LYS A 122 8.50 -27.26 -1.13
C LYS A 122 7.42 -26.20 -0.92
N LEU A 123 6.39 -26.52 -0.13
CA LEU A 123 5.34 -25.57 0.20
C LEU A 123 5.86 -24.37 1.00
N ARG A 124 6.72 -24.60 2.00
CA ARG A 124 7.39 -23.51 2.73
C ARG A 124 8.19 -22.63 1.77
N THR A 125 8.96 -23.26 0.90
CA THR A 125 9.84 -22.59 -0.07
C THR A 125 9.02 -21.74 -1.04
N PHE A 126 7.88 -22.26 -1.51
CA PHE A 126 6.91 -21.50 -2.30
C PHE A 126 6.50 -20.21 -1.58
N PHE A 127 6.03 -20.29 -0.33
CA PHE A 127 5.61 -19.11 0.42
C PHE A 127 6.73 -18.09 0.63
N MET A 128 7.95 -18.56 0.92
CA MET A 128 9.12 -17.67 1.06
C MET A 128 9.42 -16.93 -0.24
N TYR A 129 9.47 -17.63 -1.38
CA TYR A 129 9.74 -16.99 -2.66
C TYR A 129 8.60 -16.10 -3.15
N THR A 130 7.36 -16.47 -2.87
CA THR A 130 6.21 -15.58 -3.10
C THR A 130 6.35 -14.30 -2.27
N GLY A 131 6.74 -14.41 -0.99
CA GLY A 131 6.98 -13.24 -0.13
C GLY A 131 8.08 -12.32 -0.68
N VAL A 132 9.20 -12.89 -1.13
CA VAL A 132 10.28 -12.13 -1.80
C VAL A 132 9.77 -11.46 -3.08
N GLY A 133 8.99 -12.18 -3.89
CA GLY A 133 8.40 -11.66 -5.12
C GLY A 133 7.46 -10.48 -4.86
N ILE A 134 6.57 -10.59 -3.87
CA ILE A 134 5.67 -9.51 -3.46
C ILE A 134 6.47 -8.33 -2.90
N TRP A 135 7.55 -8.60 -2.15
CA TRP A 135 8.41 -7.54 -1.62
C TRP A 135 9.03 -6.75 -2.78
N LEU A 136 9.69 -7.40 -3.73
CA LEU A 136 10.25 -6.76 -4.93
C LEU A 136 9.18 -6.00 -5.74
N TYR A 137 8.00 -6.61 -5.93
CA TYR A 137 6.89 -5.97 -6.61
C TYR A 137 6.47 -4.67 -5.90
N SER A 138 6.44 -4.65 -4.57
CA SER A 138 6.05 -3.46 -3.80
C SER A 138 6.99 -2.27 -3.98
N LEU A 139 8.28 -2.51 -4.22
CA LEU A 139 9.25 -1.45 -4.51
C LEU A 139 8.85 -0.76 -5.82
N ILE A 140 8.63 -1.55 -6.87
CA ILE A 140 8.24 -1.06 -8.20
C ILE A 140 6.87 -0.37 -8.13
N ASP A 141 5.87 -1.01 -7.52
CA ASP A 141 4.53 -0.44 -7.46
C ASP A 141 4.47 0.84 -6.62
N SER A 142 5.29 0.98 -5.57
CA SER A 142 5.34 2.24 -4.82
C SER A 142 5.98 3.40 -5.59
N TYR A 143 6.99 3.13 -6.42
CA TYR A 143 7.55 4.12 -7.33
C TYR A 143 6.50 4.58 -8.35
N VAL A 144 5.80 3.62 -8.96
CA VAL A 144 4.74 3.87 -9.94
C VAL A 144 3.55 4.60 -9.31
N SER A 145 3.15 4.20 -8.10
CA SER A 145 2.05 4.83 -7.35
C SER A 145 2.33 6.30 -7.04
N ALA A 146 3.57 6.64 -6.67
CA ALA A 146 3.94 8.03 -6.45
C ALA A 146 3.86 8.88 -7.71
N HIS A 147 4.28 8.36 -8.86
CA HIS A 147 4.12 9.05 -10.15
C HIS A 147 2.66 9.28 -10.52
N PHE A 148 1.83 8.26 -10.38
CA PHE A 148 0.39 8.38 -10.65
C PHE A 148 -0.28 9.39 -9.74
N ASN A 149 -0.02 9.32 -8.42
CA ASN A 149 -0.65 10.25 -7.48
C ASN A 149 -0.18 11.68 -7.73
N ASN A 150 1.10 11.90 -8.01
CA ASN A 150 1.60 13.24 -8.38
C ASN A 150 0.91 13.77 -9.65
N ALA A 151 0.76 12.95 -10.68
CA ALA A 151 0.07 13.35 -11.90
C ALA A 151 -1.41 13.70 -11.63
N THR A 152 -2.11 12.89 -10.84
CA THR A 152 -3.50 13.16 -10.44
C THR A 152 -3.61 14.45 -9.64
N THR A 153 -2.74 14.68 -8.65
CA THR A 153 -2.76 15.90 -7.85
C THR A 153 -2.53 17.15 -8.70
N LEU A 154 -1.62 17.10 -9.68
CA LEU A 154 -1.39 18.21 -10.60
C LEU A 154 -2.59 18.49 -11.51
N ILE A 155 -3.25 17.44 -12.01
CA ILE A 155 -4.47 17.61 -12.81
C ILE A 155 -5.58 18.26 -11.98
N GLN A 156 -5.76 17.78 -10.74
CA GLN A 156 -6.75 18.32 -9.82
C GLN A 156 -6.48 19.78 -9.46
N SER A 157 -5.22 20.17 -9.24
CA SER A 157 -4.87 21.56 -8.96
C SER A 157 -5.18 22.47 -10.16
N ILE A 158 -4.83 22.05 -11.38
CA ILE A 158 -5.13 22.82 -12.60
C ILE A 158 -6.65 22.95 -12.81
N GLU A 159 -7.41 21.88 -12.58
CA GLU A 159 -8.87 21.90 -12.70
C GLU A 159 -9.52 22.80 -11.64
N GLN A 160 -8.95 22.83 -10.43
CA GLN A 160 -9.38 23.74 -9.38
C GLN A 160 -9.05 25.20 -9.72
N ASP A 161 -7.83 25.50 -10.17
CA ASP A 161 -7.44 26.84 -10.62
C ASP A 161 -8.34 27.34 -11.75
N ALA A 162 -8.70 26.48 -12.71
CA ALA A 162 -9.61 26.83 -13.81
C ALA A 162 -11.02 27.17 -13.31
N ARG A 163 -11.56 26.39 -12.37
CA ARG A 163 -12.86 26.67 -11.74
C ARG A 163 -12.84 27.95 -10.91
N ASP A 164 -11.75 28.21 -10.21
CA ASP A 164 -11.61 29.41 -9.39
C ASP A 164 -11.56 30.67 -10.28
N ILE A 165 -10.91 30.60 -11.44
CA ILE A 165 -10.94 31.68 -12.45
C ILE A 165 -12.37 31.88 -13.00
N GLU A 166 -13.09 30.83 -13.35
CA GLU A 166 -14.48 30.92 -13.82
C GLU A 166 -15.41 31.55 -12.76
N ASN A 167 -15.24 31.17 -11.49
CA ASN A 167 -16.00 31.75 -10.37
C ASN A 167 -15.70 33.25 -10.19
N LEU A 168 -14.45 33.67 -10.38
CA LEU A 168 -14.07 35.09 -10.34
C LEU A 168 -14.70 35.87 -11.50
N GLU A 169 -14.70 35.31 -12.72
CA GLU A 169 -15.36 35.91 -13.87
C GLU A 169 -16.87 36.08 -13.63
N ASN A 170 -17.55 35.06 -13.08
CA ASN A 170 -18.96 35.12 -12.69
C ASN A 170 -19.26 36.19 -11.63
N LEU A 171 -18.28 36.57 -10.81
CA LEU A 171 -18.38 37.68 -9.84
C LEU A 171 -18.10 39.05 -10.47
N GLY A 172 -17.92 39.12 -11.79
CA GLY A 172 -17.58 40.33 -12.54
C GLY A 172 -16.11 40.72 -12.40
N ILE A 173 -15.24 39.80 -12.00
CA ILE A 173 -13.80 40.01 -11.87
C ILE A 173 -13.11 39.32 -13.05
N GLU A 174 -12.67 40.10 -14.04
CA GLU A 174 -11.86 39.58 -15.14
C GLU A 174 -10.38 39.53 -14.76
N ILE A 175 -9.73 38.40 -15.03
CA ILE A 175 -8.29 38.22 -14.85
C ILE A 175 -7.64 38.11 -16.22
N GLY A 176 -6.89 39.14 -16.61
CA GLY A 176 -6.16 39.17 -17.88
C GLY A 176 -4.68 38.84 -17.67
N ALA A 177 -4.16 37.91 -18.47
CA ALA A 177 -2.73 37.57 -18.50
C ALA A 177 -2.10 37.97 -19.84
N THR A 178 -1.08 38.83 -19.78
CA THR A 178 -0.13 39.07 -20.89
C THR A 178 1.23 38.50 -20.50
N PRO A 179 2.14 38.20 -21.45
CA PRO A 179 3.44 37.59 -21.17
C PRO A 179 4.31 38.33 -20.12
N THR A 180 3.98 39.59 -19.84
CA THR A 180 4.73 40.46 -18.93
C THR A 180 3.91 41.02 -17.75
N ARG A 181 2.58 40.84 -17.71
CA ARG A 181 1.71 41.46 -16.69
C ARG A 181 0.43 40.64 -16.45
N LEU A 182 0.08 40.47 -15.17
CA LEU A 182 -1.24 40.01 -14.72
C LEU A 182 -2.04 41.24 -14.27
N TYR A 183 -3.30 41.38 -14.67
CA TYR A 183 -4.16 42.46 -14.21
C TYR A 183 -5.55 41.96 -13.84
N LEU A 184 -6.12 42.53 -12.76
CA LEU A 184 -7.49 42.32 -12.31
C LEU A 184 -8.34 43.52 -12.72
N GLY A 185 -9.46 43.28 -13.40
CA GLY A 185 -10.48 44.29 -13.73
C GLY A 185 -11.84 43.93 -13.15
N ILE A 186 -12.60 44.92 -12.68
CA ILE A 186 -14.01 44.71 -12.30
C ILE A 186 -14.89 45.21 -13.45
N VAL A 187 -15.64 44.31 -14.07
CA VAL A 187 -16.61 44.65 -15.11
C VAL A 187 -17.98 44.83 -14.46
N LYS A 188 -18.43 46.08 -14.36
CA LYS A 188 -19.78 46.40 -13.91
C LYS A 188 -20.69 46.44 -15.14
N THR A 189 -21.48 45.40 -15.35
CA THR A 189 -22.55 45.42 -16.37
C THR A 189 -23.66 46.37 -15.90
N PHE A 190 -23.94 47.41 -16.68
CA PHE A 190 -25.07 48.33 -16.51
C PHE A 190 -26.18 47.96 -17.49
#